data_AF-A0A7J8E492-F1
#
_entry.id   AF-A0A7J8E492-F1
#
_cell.length_a   1.000
_cell.length_b   1.000
_cell.length_c   1.000
_cell.angle_alpha   90.00
_cell.angle_beta   90.00
_cell.angle_gamma   90.00
#
_symmetry.space_group_name_H-M   'P 1'
#
loop_
_entity.id
_entity.type
_entity.pdbx_description
1 polymer ?
#
loop_
_entity_poly.entity_id
_entity_poly.type
_entity_poly.pdbx_seq_one_letter_code
_entity_poly.pdbx_strand_id
1 'polypeptide(L)'
;MNMLVFTLPGTPITYYGEEIGMGNILATNLNESYNVDTLLSKSPMQWDNSSNAGFSEGSHTWLPISTDYYTVNVDVQKTQPRSALMLYQELSLLHANELLLNRGWFCYLKTDSQFVVYTREMDGIDRIFLVVLNFGESSLLNLKQMISSIPTKVRIRLSTNSTNKGSEVDTQAIALGKGEGLILEYNTKTLLHHQTDFRDRCFVSNRACYSSVLNILYSCARHLDERDEDTGILFCSKHLQ
;
A
#
# COMPACT_ATOMS: atom_id res chain seq x y z
N MET A 1 7.16 -0.54 5.19
CA MET A 1 6.71 0.79 4.72
C MET A 1 6.04 0.75 3.36
N ASN A 2 6.64 0.18 2.30
CA ASN A 2 6.08 0.17 0.94
C ASN A 2 4.60 -0.27 0.87
N MET A 3 4.19 -1.29 1.62
CA MET A 3 2.79 -1.72 1.68
C MET A 3 1.85 -0.58 2.10
N LEU A 4 2.18 0.17 3.17
CA LEU A 4 1.39 1.32 3.63
C LEU A 4 1.23 2.37 2.51
N VAL A 5 2.32 2.71 1.84
CA VAL A 5 2.35 3.76 0.81
C VAL A 5 1.44 3.41 -0.37
N PHE A 6 1.42 2.14 -0.80
CA PHE A 6 0.57 1.68 -1.90
C PHE A 6 -0.88 1.37 -1.51
N THR A 7 -1.21 1.30 -0.22
CA THR A 7 -2.58 0.98 0.23
C THR A 7 -3.31 2.16 0.88
N LEU A 8 -2.65 3.28 1.13
CA LEU A 8 -3.30 4.54 1.48
C LEU A 8 -4.01 5.16 0.26
N PRO A 9 -5.06 5.98 0.46
CA PRO A 9 -5.65 6.74 -0.63
C PRO A 9 -4.70 7.84 -1.11
N GLY A 10 -4.70 8.13 -2.40
CA GLY A 10 -3.92 9.20 -3.00
C GLY A 10 -2.88 8.68 -4.00
N THR A 11 -1.80 9.45 -4.18
CA THR A 11 -0.71 9.09 -5.10
C THR A 11 0.53 8.69 -4.30
N PRO A 12 1.00 7.44 -4.40
CA PRO A 12 2.24 7.03 -3.77
C PRO A 12 3.43 7.74 -4.42
N ILE A 13 4.36 8.24 -3.62
CA ILE A 13 5.62 8.83 -4.07
C ILE A 13 6.75 7.95 -3.52
N THR A 14 7.69 7.59 -4.38
CA THR A 14 8.82 6.71 -4.04
C THR A 14 10.12 7.40 -4.44
N TYR A 15 11.06 7.47 -3.50
CA TYR A 15 12.42 7.91 -3.76
C TYR A 15 13.26 6.76 -4.32
N TYR A 16 14.20 7.06 -5.21
CA TYR A 16 14.98 6.00 -5.86
C TYR A 16 15.76 5.19 -4.82
N GLY A 17 15.77 3.87 -5.00
CA GLY A 17 16.43 2.95 -4.08
C GLY A 17 15.52 2.44 -2.95
N GLU A 18 14.37 3.06 -2.68
CA GLU A 18 13.39 2.55 -1.69
C GLU A 18 12.77 1.21 -2.11
N GLU A 19 12.68 0.95 -3.41
CA GLU A 19 12.15 -0.29 -3.97
C GLU A 19 13.09 -1.49 -3.76
N ILE A 20 14.40 -1.24 -3.71
CA ILE A 20 15.42 -2.26 -3.41
C ILE A 20 15.92 -2.21 -1.96
N GLY A 21 15.58 -1.17 -1.20
CA GLY A 21 16.00 -1.00 0.19
C GLY A 21 17.43 -0.50 0.35
N MET A 22 17.86 0.48 -0.47
CA MET A 22 19.17 1.12 -0.34
C MET A 22 19.36 1.75 1.03
N GLY A 23 20.52 1.50 1.63
CA GLY A 23 20.95 2.11 2.88
C GLY A 23 21.63 3.46 2.68
N ASN A 24 21.80 4.18 3.79
CA ASN A 24 22.59 5.39 3.82
C ASN A 24 24.10 5.08 3.75
N ILE A 25 24.85 5.95 3.09
CA ILE A 25 26.32 5.88 3.03
C ILE A 25 26.97 6.89 3.98
N LEU A 26 28.20 6.59 4.39
CA LEU A 26 29.07 7.59 5.01
C LEU A 26 29.97 8.18 3.92
N ALA A 27 29.70 9.43 3.55
CA ALA A 27 30.53 10.19 2.62
C ALA A 27 31.18 11.36 3.36
N THR A 28 32.50 11.29 3.53
CA THR A 28 33.31 12.38 4.08
C THR A 28 34.34 12.81 3.04
N ASN A 29 34.72 14.09 3.04
CA ASN A 29 35.77 14.66 2.19
C ASN A 29 35.41 14.82 0.71
N LEU A 30 34.30 15.51 0.41
CA LEU A 30 34.06 16.06 -0.92
C LEU A 30 34.77 17.41 -1.08
N ASN A 31 35.44 17.61 -2.22
CA ASN A 31 36.07 18.89 -2.58
C ASN A 31 35.06 19.94 -3.07
N GLU A 32 33.78 19.60 -3.07
CA GLU A 32 32.66 20.44 -3.50
C GLU A 32 31.78 20.80 -2.29
N SER A 33 31.14 21.97 -2.35
CA SER A 33 30.27 22.45 -1.28
C SER A 33 28.93 21.70 -1.27
N TYR A 34 28.82 20.71 -0.39
CA TYR A 34 27.59 19.96 -0.13
C TYR A 34 27.26 19.94 1.36
N ASN A 35 25.96 19.83 1.66
CA ASN A 35 25.52 19.52 3.02
C ASN A 35 25.74 18.03 3.32
N VAL A 36 26.81 17.74 4.07
CA VAL A 36 27.22 16.40 4.48
C VAL A 36 26.14 15.62 5.23
N ASP A 37 25.27 16.29 5.97
CA ASP A 37 24.17 15.65 6.73
C ASP A 37 23.10 15.07 5.80
N THR A 38 23.03 15.53 4.54
CA THR A 38 22.02 15.06 3.56
C THR A 38 22.61 14.20 2.44
N LEU A 39 23.94 14.13 2.33
CA LEU A 39 24.61 13.35 1.29
C LEU A 39 24.43 11.84 1.48
N LEU A 40 24.22 11.42 2.72
CA LEU A 40 24.09 10.03 3.12
C LEU A 40 22.99 9.27 2.35
N SER A 41 21.94 9.96 1.87
CA SER A 41 20.84 9.36 1.09
C SER A 41 20.92 9.62 -0.42
N LYS A 42 22.10 10.03 -0.92
CA LYS A 42 22.32 10.38 -2.34
C LYS A 42 23.34 9.46 -3.01
N SER A 43 23.60 8.29 -2.43
CA SER A 43 24.50 7.30 -3.02
C SER A 43 24.04 6.90 -4.43
N PRO A 44 24.96 6.59 -5.35
CA PRO A 44 24.57 6.14 -6.68
C PRO A 44 23.75 4.83 -6.63
N MET A 45 22.85 4.66 -7.58
CA MET A 45 21.95 3.51 -7.66
C MET A 45 22.71 2.19 -7.82
N GLN A 46 22.23 1.14 -7.14
CA GLN A 46 22.84 -0.20 -7.13
C GLN A 46 22.16 -1.12 -8.16
N TRP A 47 22.69 -1.18 -9.39
CA TRP A 47 22.10 -1.92 -10.50
C TRP A 47 22.49 -3.41 -10.49
N ASP A 48 23.79 -3.70 -10.40
CA ASP A 48 24.33 -5.05 -10.47
C ASP A 48 25.62 -5.22 -9.63
N ASN A 49 26.31 -6.35 -9.78
CA ASN A 49 27.53 -6.70 -9.04
C ASN A 49 28.84 -6.23 -9.71
N SER A 50 28.77 -5.47 -10.80
CA SER A 50 29.95 -4.97 -11.51
C SER A 50 30.59 -3.78 -10.77
N SER A 51 31.69 -3.25 -11.33
CA SER A 51 32.35 -2.06 -10.80
C SER A 51 31.35 -0.92 -10.58
N ASN A 52 31.44 -0.27 -9.42
CA ASN A 52 30.52 0.79 -9.01
C ASN A 52 29.03 0.37 -9.03
N ALA A 53 28.72 -0.90 -8.77
CA ALA A 53 27.37 -1.46 -8.80
C ALA A 53 26.62 -1.27 -10.14
N GLY A 54 27.36 -1.23 -11.27
CA GLY A 54 26.80 -0.98 -12.59
C GLY A 54 26.35 0.48 -12.82
N PHE A 55 26.60 1.39 -11.88
CA PHE A 55 26.31 2.81 -12.05
C PHE A 55 27.27 3.49 -13.05
N SER A 56 28.54 3.07 -13.07
CA SER A 56 29.57 3.67 -13.91
C SER A 56 30.71 2.69 -14.18
N GLU A 57 31.26 2.75 -15.39
CA GLU A 57 32.50 2.04 -15.78
C GLU A 57 33.78 2.83 -15.43
N GLY A 58 33.63 4.06 -14.93
CA GLY A 58 34.75 4.91 -14.52
C GLY A 58 35.50 4.36 -13.30
N SER A 59 36.73 4.84 -13.09
CA SER A 59 37.54 4.40 -11.94
C SER A 59 36.99 4.87 -10.59
N HIS A 60 36.26 5.99 -10.57
CA HIS A 60 35.65 6.58 -9.37
C HIS A 60 34.30 7.21 -9.71
N THR A 61 33.40 7.21 -8.74
CA THR A 61 32.09 7.90 -8.79
C THR A 61 32.13 9.18 -7.94
N TRP A 62 31.17 10.09 -8.18
CA TRP A 62 31.07 11.36 -7.46
C TRP A 62 30.77 11.19 -5.96
N LEU A 63 30.12 10.09 -5.59
CA LEU A 63 29.95 9.58 -4.23
C LEU A 63 30.30 8.10 -4.17
N PRO A 64 30.79 7.58 -3.03
CA PRO A 64 31.07 6.17 -2.89
C PRO A 64 29.79 5.32 -2.99
N ILE A 65 29.93 4.11 -3.52
CA ILE A 65 28.86 3.11 -3.53
C ILE A 65 28.76 2.44 -2.17
N SER A 66 27.56 2.04 -1.76
CA SER A 66 27.36 1.26 -0.53
C SER A 66 28.11 -0.07 -0.60
N THR A 67 28.64 -0.55 0.52
CA THR A 67 29.44 -1.78 0.57
C THR A 67 28.61 -3.05 0.41
N ASP A 68 27.29 -2.98 0.59
CA ASP A 68 26.36 -4.10 0.50
C ASP A 68 25.82 -4.35 -0.92
N TYR A 69 26.30 -3.61 -1.93
CA TYR A 69 25.77 -3.68 -3.30
C TYR A 69 25.85 -5.06 -3.93
N TYR A 70 26.75 -5.95 -3.51
CA TYR A 70 26.81 -7.33 -3.97
C TYR A 70 25.59 -8.18 -3.55
N THR A 71 24.89 -7.75 -2.50
CA THR A 71 23.69 -8.42 -1.96
C THR A 71 22.41 -7.61 -2.15
N VAL A 72 22.52 -6.28 -2.18
CA VAL A 72 21.41 -5.34 -2.39
C VAL A 72 21.62 -4.66 -3.73
N ASN A 73 21.07 -5.22 -4.81
CA ASN A 73 21.04 -4.57 -6.11
C ASN A 73 19.85 -5.09 -6.94
N VAL A 74 19.54 -4.38 -8.02
CA VAL A 74 18.40 -4.69 -8.89
C VAL A 74 18.53 -6.08 -9.50
N ASP A 75 19.68 -6.43 -10.07
CA ASP A 75 19.87 -7.69 -10.79
C ASP A 75 19.67 -8.92 -9.88
N VAL A 76 20.29 -8.90 -8.70
CA VAL A 76 20.12 -9.95 -7.68
C VAL A 76 18.67 -10.03 -7.22
N GLN A 77 18.03 -8.89 -6.91
CA GLN A 77 16.65 -8.90 -6.39
C GLN A 77 15.60 -9.32 -7.43
N LYS A 78 15.84 -9.13 -8.73
CA LYS A 78 14.96 -9.63 -9.80
C LYS A 78 14.85 -11.14 -9.84
N THR A 79 15.90 -11.85 -9.43
CA THR A 79 15.93 -13.33 -9.42
C THR A 79 15.47 -13.92 -8.09
N GLN A 80 15.38 -13.10 -7.04
CA GLN A 80 14.98 -13.53 -5.70
C GLN A 80 13.47 -13.32 -5.48
N PRO A 81 12.66 -14.40 -5.37
CA PRO A 81 11.20 -14.28 -5.25
C PRO A 81 10.72 -13.66 -3.92
N ARG A 82 11.62 -13.44 -2.96
CA ARG A 82 11.34 -12.85 -1.65
C ARG A 82 12.02 -11.50 -1.44
N SER A 83 12.48 -10.86 -2.52
CA SER A 83 13.15 -9.56 -2.45
C SER A 83 12.17 -8.41 -2.22
N ALA A 84 12.71 -7.27 -1.76
CA ALA A 84 11.94 -6.04 -1.61
C ALA A 84 11.38 -5.58 -2.96
N LEU A 85 12.17 -5.69 -4.03
CA LEU A 85 11.78 -5.34 -5.39
C LEU A 85 10.56 -6.12 -5.87
N MET A 86 10.52 -7.43 -5.61
CA MET A 86 9.37 -8.26 -6.00
C MET A 86 8.09 -7.82 -5.29
N LEU A 87 8.17 -7.57 -3.97
CA LEU A 87 7.01 -7.06 -3.23
C LEU A 87 6.56 -5.68 -3.72
N TYR A 88 7.51 -4.78 -4.03
CA TYR A 88 7.23 -3.46 -4.57
C TYR A 88 6.50 -3.54 -5.93
N GLN A 89 6.97 -4.40 -6.84
CA GLN A 89 6.32 -4.65 -8.13
C GLN A 89 4.90 -5.19 -7.96
N GLU A 90 4.70 -6.14 -7.04
CA GLU A 90 3.36 -6.68 -6.78
C GLU A 90 2.40 -5.65 -6.17
N LEU A 91 2.89 -4.79 -5.27
CA LEU A 91 2.10 -3.72 -4.65
C LEU A 91 1.68 -2.66 -5.67
N SER A 92 2.62 -2.18 -6.49
CA SER A 92 2.34 -1.17 -7.53
C SER A 92 1.36 -1.69 -8.57
N LEU A 93 1.53 -2.94 -9.02
CA LEU A 93 0.61 -3.58 -9.96
C LEU A 93 -0.78 -3.79 -9.34
N LEU A 94 -0.85 -4.18 -8.06
CA LEU A 94 -2.13 -4.31 -7.35
C LEU A 94 -2.83 -2.95 -7.27
N HIS A 95 -2.13 -1.88 -6.88
CA HIS A 95 -2.68 -0.52 -6.81
C HIS A 95 -3.19 -0.04 -8.18
N ALA A 96 -2.44 -0.29 -9.25
CA ALA A 96 -2.83 0.11 -10.60
C ALA A 96 -4.11 -0.61 -11.09
N ASN A 97 -4.24 -1.90 -10.78
CA ASN A 97 -5.31 -2.74 -11.31
C ASN A 97 -6.58 -2.77 -10.44
N GLU A 98 -6.51 -2.26 -9.21
CA GLU A 98 -7.61 -2.35 -8.24
C GLU A 98 -8.28 -1.01 -7.95
N LEU A 99 -9.54 -0.86 -8.39
CA LEU A 99 -10.36 0.33 -8.10
C LEU A 99 -10.51 0.59 -6.60
N LEU A 100 -10.52 -0.48 -5.78
CA LEU A 100 -10.57 -0.36 -4.32
C LEU A 100 -9.36 0.42 -3.77
N LEU A 101 -8.17 0.21 -4.33
CA LEU A 101 -6.93 0.84 -3.85
C LEU A 101 -6.71 2.24 -4.45
N ASN A 102 -6.95 2.43 -5.74
CA ASN A 102 -6.67 3.73 -6.37
C ASN A 102 -7.82 4.75 -6.26
N ARG A 103 -9.05 4.31 -5.96
CA ARG A 103 -10.23 5.20 -5.91
C ARG A 103 -11.19 4.95 -4.75
N GLY A 104 -11.21 3.74 -4.21
CA GLY A 104 -12.14 3.33 -3.16
C GLY A 104 -12.00 4.14 -1.87
N TRP A 105 -13.05 4.08 -1.06
CA TRP A 105 -13.10 4.61 0.30
C TRP A 105 -11.94 4.09 1.14
N PHE A 106 -11.50 4.92 2.08
CA PHE A 106 -10.56 4.55 3.14
C PHE A 106 -11.28 4.65 4.48
N CYS A 107 -11.45 3.53 5.18
CA CYS A 107 -12.09 3.50 6.51
C CYS A 107 -11.10 2.99 7.55
N TYR A 108 -10.73 3.82 8.52
CA TYR A 108 -9.81 3.39 9.57
C TYR A 108 -10.54 2.68 10.72
N LEU A 109 -9.99 1.56 11.16
CA LEU A 109 -10.56 0.73 12.22
C LEU A 109 -9.81 0.90 13.54
N LYS A 110 -8.49 0.83 13.45
CA LYS A 110 -7.60 0.89 14.61
C LYS A 110 -6.27 1.52 14.23
N THR A 111 -5.83 2.43 15.09
CA THR A 111 -4.48 3.01 15.08
C THR A 111 -4.04 3.07 16.53
N ASP A 112 -3.09 2.23 16.93
CA ASP A 112 -2.44 2.31 18.24
C ASP A 112 -0.90 2.24 18.09
N SER A 113 -0.20 2.04 19.19
CA SER A 113 1.27 1.96 19.20
C SER A 113 1.83 0.73 18.47
N GLN A 114 1.01 -0.27 18.16
CA GLN A 114 1.44 -1.51 17.53
C GLN A 114 0.84 -1.68 16.13
N PHE A 115 -0.46 -1.46 15.96
CA PHE A 115 -1.18 -1.82 14.75
C PHE A 115 -1.85 -0.64 14.09
N VAL A 116 -1.78 -0.65 12.76
CA VAL A 116 -2.62 0.18 11.90
C VAL A 116 -3.49 -0.74 11.05
N VAL A 117 -4.81 -0.58 11.17
CA VAL A 117 -5.82 -1.43 10.52
C VAL A 117 -6.87 -0.56 9.85
N TYR A 118 -7.12 -0.79 8.57
CA TYR A 118 -8.11 -0.05 7.79
C TYR A 118 -8.62 -0.85 6.60
N THR A 119 -9.78 -0.48 6.06
CA THR A 119 -10.35 -1.10 4.85
C THR A 119 -10.30 -0.17 3.65
N ARG A 120 -10.30 -0.80 2.47
CA ARG A 120 -10.50 -0.16 1.16
C ARG A 120 -11.75 -0.74 0.51
N GLU A 121 -12.73 0.12 0.24
CA GLU A 121 -14.10 -0.27 -0.12
C GLU A 121 -14.63 0.53 -1.31
N MET A 122 -15.58 -0.01 -2.07
CA MET A 122 -16.26 0.75 -3.11
C MET A 122 -17.69 0.24 -3.28
N ASP A 123 -18.64 1.17 -3.36
CA ASP A 123 -20.02 0.88 -3.69
C ASP A 123 -20.14 0.10 -5.01
N GLY A 124 -20.87 -1.01 -4.99
CA GLY A 124 -21.10 -1.87 -6.16
C GLY A 124 -20.00 -2.90 -6.45
N ILE A 125 -18.93 -2.93 -5.64
CA ILE A 125 -17.95 -4.01 -5.62
C ILE A 125 -18.18 -4.83 -4.34
N ASP A 126 -18.63 -6.09 -4.50
CA ASP A 126 -18.99 -6.99 -3.39
C ASP A 126 -17.76 -7.67 -2.74
N ARG A 127 -16.63 -6.97 -2.68
CA ARG A 127 -15.39 -7.38 -2.00
C ARG A 127 -14.65 -6.17 -1.46
N ILE A 128 -13.84 -6.38 -0.42
CA ILE A 128 -13.02 -5.33 0.17
C ILE A 128 -11.58 -5.79 0.36
N PHE A 129 -10.67 -4.83 0.49
CA PHE A 129 -9.37 -5.09 1.09
C PHE A 129 -9.37 -4.64 2.54
N LEU A 130 -8.82 -5.47 3.42
CA LEU A 130 -8.52 -5.14 4.80
C LEU A 130 -7.01 -5.18 4.98
N VAL A 131 -6.43 -4.03 5.31
CA VAL A 131 -4.98 -3.88 5.48
C VAL A 131 -4.67 -3.90 6.96
N VAL A 132 -3.70 -4.73 7.34
CA VAL A 132 -3.24 -4.90 8.71
C VAL A 132 -1.73 -4.73 8.72
N LEU A 133 -1.23 -3.74 9.46
CA LEU A 133 0.20 -3.43 9.55
C LEU A 133 0.63 -3.45 11.02
N ASN A 134 1.65 -4.26 11.33
CA ASN A 134 2.29 -4.28 12.65
C ASN A 134 3.57 -3.44 12.64
N PHE A 135 3.55 -2.30 13.31
CA PHE A 135 4.70 -1.43 13.55
C PHE A 135 5.36 -1.69 14.91
N GLY A 136 4.73 -2.49 15.78
CA GLY A 136 5.28 -2.91 17.06
C GLY A 136 6.05 -4.23 16.99
N GLU A 137 6.16 -4.86 18.14
CA GLU A 137 6.71 -6.23 18.28
C GLU A 137 5.70 -7.30 17.86
N SER A 138 6.16 -8.55 17.76
CA SER A 138 5.31 -9.69 17.44
C SER A 138 4.13 -9.81 18.41
N SER A 139 2.91 -9.92 17.88
CA SER A 139 1.69 -9.89 18.68
C SER A 139 0.52 -10.58 17.97
N LEU A 140 -0.57 -10.84 18.72
CA LEU A 140 -1.80 -11.43 18.21
C LEU A 140 -2.87 -10.34 17.99
N LEU A 141 -3.56 -10.43 16.87
CA LEU A 141 -4.66 -9.52 16.52
C LEU A 141 -5.97 -10.28 16.35
N ASN A 142 -7.01 -9.81 17.05
CA ASN A 142 -8.38 -10.32 16.89
C ASN A 142 -9.19 -9.33 16.04
N LEU A 143 -9.37 -9.63 14.75
CA LEU A 143 -10.15 -8.81 13.82
C LEU A 143 -11.65 -8.93 14.07
N LYS A 144 -12.13 -10.04 14.63
CA LYS A 144 -13.55 -10.26 14.92
C LYS A 144 -14.10 -9.27 15.95
N GLN A 145 -13.24 -8.77 16.85
CA GLN A 145 -13.57 -7.69 17.79
C GLN A 145 -13.72 -6.33 17.11
N MET A 146 -13.11 -6.13 15.92
CA MET A 146 -13.14 -4.85 15.19
C MET A 146 -14.23 -4.84 14.12
N ILE A 147 -14.45 -5.97 13.45
CA ILE A 147 -15.45 -6.15 12.39
C ILE A 147 -16.28 -7.39 12.75
N SER A 148 -17.47 -7.19 13.31
CA SER A 148 -18.32 -8.30 13.76
C SER A 148 -18.76 -9.23 12.62
N SER A 149 -18.90 -8.70 11.40
CA SER A 149 -19.32 -9.44 10.21
C SER A 149 -18.20 -10.17 9.46
N ILE A 150 -16.93 -10.03 9.88
CA ILE A 150 -15.80 -10.66 9.18
C ILE A 150 -15.91 -12.20 9.19
N PRO A 151 -15.60 -12.91 8.08
CA PRO A 151 -15.54 -14.37 8.06
C PRO A 151 -14.52 -14.94 9.06
N THR A 152 -14.73 -16.17 9.53
CA THR A 152 -13.78 -16.83 10.46
C THR A 152 -12.41 -17.03 9.84
N LYS A 153 -12.35 -17.37 8.55
CA LYS A 153 -11.11 -17.44 7.77
C LYS A 153 -11.13 -16.44 6.64
N VAL A 154 -10.01 -15.76 6.44
CA VAL A 154 -9.84 -14.80 5.36
C VAL A 154 -8.54 -15.07 4.62
N ARG A 155 -8.57 -14.93 3.29
CA ARG A 155 -7.43 -15.14 2.41
C ARG A 155 -6.47 -13.96 2.48
N ILE A 156 -5.17 -14.26 2.54
CA ILE A 156 -4.09 -13.30 2.36
C ILE A 156 -3.93 -13.03 0.86
N ARG A 157 -4.31 -11.82 0.42
CA ARG A 157 -4.08 -11.37 -0.96
C ARG A 157 -2.62 -11.03 -1.22
N LEU A 158 -1.96 -10.42 -0.24
CA LEU A 158 -0.54 -10.06 -0.27
C LEU A 158 0.01 -9.98 1.16
N SER A 159 1.28 -10.31 1.36
CA SER A 159 1.97 -10.22 2.66
C SER A 159 3.39 -9.69 2.45
N THR A 160 3.92 -8.98 3.45
CA THR A 160 5.34 -8.62 3.50
C THR A 160 6.25 -9.85 3.57
N ASN A 161 5.74 -10.98 4.07
CA ASN A 161 6.37 -12.29 3.91
C ASN A 161 5.69 -13.05 2.77
N SER A 162 6.33 -13.10 1.60
CA SER A 162 5.71 -13.65 0.38
C SER A 162 5.34 -15.14 0.48
N THR A 163 5.85 -15.89 1.46
CA THR A 163 5.42 -17.29 1.70
C THR A 163 3.98 -17.41 2.14
N ASN A 164 3.43 -16.35 2.74
CA ASN A 164 2.05 -16.32 3.25
C ASN A 164 1.04 -15.91 2.15
N LYS A 165 1.50 -15.59 0.94
CA LYS A 165 0.62 -15.17 -0.15
C LYS A 165 -0.33 -16.30 -0.55
N GLY A 166 -1.62 -16.03 -0.52
CA GLY A 166 -2.66 -16.97 -0.92
C GLY A 166 -3.09 -17.96 0.15
N SER A 167 -2.42 -18.00 1.32
CA SER A 167 -2.90 -18.78 2.46
C SER A 167 -4.08 -18.08 3.16
N GLU A 168 -4.69 -18.76 4.13
CA GLU A 168 -5.78 -18.22 4.95
C GLU A 168 -5.33 -18.04 6.40
N VAL A 169 -5.90 -17.04 7.07
CA VAL A 169 -5.70 -16.76 8.49
C VAL A 169 -7.03 -16.80 9.24
N ASP A 170 -6.98 -17.22 10.51
CA ASP A 170 -8.12 -17.16 11.42
C ASP A 170 -8.28 -15.74 11.97
N THR A 171 -9.44 -15.14 11.78
CA THR A 171 -9.70 -13.74 12.15
C THR A 171 -9.84 -13.50 13.65
N GLN A 172 -9.97 -14.54 14.47
CA GLN A 172 -9.98 -14.41 15.92
C GLN A 172 -8.57 -14.29 16.52
N ALA A 173 -7.56 -14.82 15.83
CA ALA A 173 -6.19 -14.83 16.31
C ALA A 173 -5.19 -14.85 15.14
N ILE A 174 -4.91 -13.68 14.58
CA ILE A 174 -3.87 -13.51 13.56
C ILE A 174 -2.54 -13.25 14.27
N ALA A 175 -1.57 -14.13 14.06
CA ALA A 175 -0.20 -13.90 14.47
C ALA A 175 0.51 -13.01 13.46
N LEU A 176 1.05 -11.89 13.94
CA LEU A 176 1.81 -10.92 13.15
C LEU A 176 3.20 -10.76 13.75
N GLY A 177 4.23 -10.99 12.96
CA GLY A 177 5.60 -10.69 13.32
C GLY A 177 5.88 -9.18 13.38
N LYS A 178 7.02 -8.81 13.96
CA LYS A 178 7.53 -7.44 13.93
C LYS A 178 7.66 -6.95 12.48
N GLY A 179 7.05 -5.80 12.16
CA GLY A 179 7.09 -5.21 10.82
C GLY A 179 6.25 -5.94 9.77
N GLU A 180 5.44 -6.94 10.17
CA GLU A 180 4.61 -7.70 9.23
C GLU A 180 3.39 -6.90 8.78
N GLY A 181 3.11 -6.94 7.48
CA GLY A 181 1.92 -6.36 6.87
C GLY A 181 1.17 -7.40 6.05
N LEU A 182 -0.15 -7.43 6.19
CA LEU A 182 -1.07 -8.28 5.45
C LEU A 182 -2.11 -7.44 4.73
N ILE A 183 -2.35 -7.74 3.45
CA ILE A 183 -3.54 -7.32 2.71
C ILE A 183 -4.45 -8.54 2.64
N LEU A 184 -5.56 -8.48 3.35
CA LEU A 184 -6.59 -9.50 3.39
C LEU A 184 -7.71 -9.16 2.40
N GLU A 185 -8.28 -10.18 1.78
CA GLU A 185 -9.38 -10.03 0.82
C GLU A 185 -10.52 -10.98 1.17
N TYR A 186 -11.74 -10.44 1.22
CA TYR A 186 -12.96 -11.22 1.38
C TYR A 186 -14.16 -10.54 0.73
N ASN A 187 -15.14 -11.37 0.36
CA ASN A 187 -16.39 -10.91 -0.22
C ASN A 187 -17.35 -10.45 0.87
N THR A 188 -17.94 -9.28 0.71
CA THR A 188 -18.95 -8.73 1.60
C THR A 188 -19.76 -7.66 0.89
N LYS A 189 -21.05 -7.56 1.24
CA LYS A 189 -21.91 -6.44 0.84
C LYS A 189 -22.07 -5.41 1.94
N THR A 190 -21.60 -5.74 3.14
CA THR A 190 -21.69 -4.90 4.32
C THR A 190 -20.43 -4.03 4.38
N LEU A 191 -20.50 -2.84 3.78
CA LEU A 191 -19.39 -1.88 3.74
C LEU A 191 -19.40 -1.03 5.02
N LEU A 192 -18.23 -0.68 5.55
CA LEU A 192 -18.12 0.09 6.79
C LEU A 192 -18.64 1.52 6.62
N HIS A 193 -18.41 2.15 5.45
CA HIS A 193 -18.86 3.52 5.22
C HIS A 193 -20.39 3.71 5.16
N HIS A 194 -21.16 2.62 5.05
CA HIS A 194 -22.63 2.63 5.17
C HIS A 194 -23.12 2.52 6.61
N GLN A 195 -22.24 2.12 7.53
CA GLN A 195 -22.58 1.96 8.94
C GLN A 195 -22.38 3.28 9.68
N THR A 196 -23.39 3.69 10.43
CA THR A 196 -23.37 4.95 11.20
C THR A 196 -22.17 5.03 12.13
N ASP A 197 -21.80 3.92 12.77
CA ASP A 197 -20.73 3.85 13.77
C ASP A 197 -19.32 4.03 13.16
N PHE A 198 -19.18 3.91 11.84
CA PHE A 198 -17.91 4.05 11.12
C PHE A 198 -17.88 5.25 10.17
N ARG A 199 -18.99 5.96 10.01
CA ARG A 199 -19.14 7.03 9.00
C ARG A 199 -18.11 8.16 9.18
N ASP A 200 -17.84 8.57 10.42
CA ASP A 200 -16.85 9.63 10.73
C ASP A 200 -15.39 9.18 10.55
N ARG A 201 -15.18 7.90 10.24
CA ARG A 201 -13.87 7.25 10.08
C ARG A 201 -13.58 6.85 8.64
N CYS A 202 -14.48 7.22 7.72
CA CYS A 202 -14.44 6.84 6.32
C CYS A 202 -14.30 8.06 5.42
N PHE A 203 -13.34 8.02 4.49
CA PHE A 203 -12.97 9.16 3.65
C PHE A 203 -12.90 8.75 2.17
N VAL A 204 -13.31 9.66 1.29
CA VAL A 204 -13.20 9.52 -0.17
C VAL A 204 -13.08 10.91 -0.81
N SER A 205 -12.24 11.05 -1.85
CA SER A 205 -12.10 12.33 -2.57
C SER A 205 -13.01 12.41 -3.80
N ASN A 206 -13.06 11.35 -4.62
CA ASN A 206 -13.83 11.31 -5.87
C ASN A 206 -14.91 10.22 -5.82
N ARG A 207 -15.96 10.45 -5.03
CA ARG A 207 -17.02 9.46 -4.78
C ARG A 207 -17.68 8.99 -6.09
N ALA A 208 -17.72 7.68 -6.29
CA ALA A 208 -18.47 7.04 -7.36
C ALA A 208 -18.82 5.60 -6.98
N CYS A 209 -19.86 5.11 -7.63
CA CYS A 209 -20.36 3.75 -7.51
C CYS A 209 -19.98 2.97 -8.77
N TYR A 210 -19.77 1.68 -8.64
CA TYR A 210 -19.45 0.78 -9.74
C TYR A 210 -20.68 -0.04 -10.13
N SER A 211 -20.98 -0.13 -11.42
CA SER A 211 -21.97 -1.06 -11.95
C SER A 211 -21.27 -2.21 -12.63
N SER A 212 -21.30 -3.40 -12.01
CA SER A 212 -20.71 -4.61 -12.61
C SER A 212 -21.45 -5.06 -13.88
N VAL A 213 -22.76 -4.78 -13.99
CA VAL A 213 -23.59 -5.11 -15.16
C VAL A 213 -23.19 -4.29 -16.39
N LEU A 214 -22.95 -3.00 -16.21
CA LEU A 214 -22.62 -2.07 -17.31
C LEU A 214 -21.11 -1.86 -17.46
N ASN A 215 -20.31 -2.33 -16.50
CA ASN A 215 -18.88 -2.08 -16.38
C ASN A 215 -18.51 -0.58 -16.45
N ILE A 216 -19.28 0.25 -15.74
CA ILE A 216 -19.06 1.70 -15.68
C ILE A 216 -19.03 2.20 -14.23
N LEU A 217 -18.39 3.34 -14.05
CA LEU A 217 -18.46 4.15 -12.85
C LEU A 217 -19.54 5.22 -13.04
N TYR A 218 -20.37 5.43 -12.03
CA TYR A 218 -21.43 6.43 -12.03
C TYR A 218 -21.48 7.19 -10.70
N SER A 219 -22.05 8.40 -10.71
CA SER A 219 -22.26 9.16 -9.49
C SER A 219 -23.25 8.43 -8.58
N CYS A 220 -22.83 8.11 -7.35
CA CYS A 220 -23.72 7.51 -6.38
C CYS A 220 -24.90 8.44 -6.12
N ALA A 221 -26.13 7.94 -6.21
CA ALA A 221 -27.30 8.69 -5.75
C ALA A 221 -27.07 9.05 -4.27
N ARG A 222 -27.24 10.34 -3.91
CA ARG A 222 -27.32 10.68 -2.50
C ARG A 222 -28.53 9.93 -1.97
N HIS A 223 -28.34 9.10 -0.94
CA HIS A 223 -29.48 8.70 -0.13
C HIS A 223 -30.09 10.01 0.37
N LEU A 224 -31.31 10.31 -0.07
CA LEU A 224 -32.10 11.42 0.44
C LEU A 224 -32.34 11.13 1.92
N ASP A 225 -31.45 11.61 2.78
CA ASP A 225 -31.83 12.01 4.13
C ASP A 225 -32.74 13.22 3.94
N GLU A 226 -33.92 13.22 4.57
CA GLU A 226 -35.00 14.22 4.48
C GLU A 226 -34.61 15.63 5.00
N ARG A 227 -33.41 16.14 4.70
CA ARG A 227 -32.95 17.46 5.15
C ARG A 227 -32.37 18.39 4.08
N ASP A 228 -32.34 17.99 2.81
CA ASP A 228 -31.97 18.89 1.71
C ASP A 228 -32.99 18.80 0.55
N GLU A 229 -34.19 19.34 0.76
CA GLU A 229 -34.98 19.90 -0.34
C GLU A 229 -34.31 21.21 -0.76
N ASP A 230 -33.30 21.13 -1.62
CA ASP A 230 -33.11 22.06 -2.73
C ASP A 230 -31.85 21.71 -3.53
N THR A 231 -31.95 21.84 -4.86
CA THR A 231 -30.92 21.59 -5.90
C THR A 231 -30.81 20.15 -6.43
N GLY A 232 -31.90 19.67 -7.03
CA GLY A 232 -31.82 18.65 -8.07
C GLY A 232 -31.25 19.23 -9.37
N ILE A 233 -29.97 18.93 -9.67
CA ILE A 233 -29.45 19.00 -11.04
C ILE A 233 -28.64 17.73 -11.32
N LEU A 234 -29.20 16.85 -12.15
CA LEU A 234 -28.48 15.74 -12.78
C LEU A 234 -27.45 16.31 -13.76
N PHE A 235 -26.15 16.15 -13.47
CA PHE A 235 -25.12 16.26 -14.51
C PHE A 235 -24.68 14.86 -14.94
N CYS A 236 -25.16 14.44 -16.10
CA CYS A 236 -24.63 13.31 -16.84
C CYS A 236 -23.47 13.83 -17.71
N SER A 237 -22.24 13.75 -17.22
CA SER A 237 -21.06 14.03 -18.07
C SER A 237 -20.68 12.75 -18.82
N LYS A 238 -21.10 12.68 -20.09
CA LYS A 238 -20.48 11.80 -21.09
C LYS A 238 -19.17 12.46 -21.52
N HIS A 239 -18.03 11.92 -21.10
CA HIS A 239 -16.78 12.17 -21.82
C HIS A 239 -16.60 11.09 -22.89
N LEU A 240 -16.96 11.47 -24.13
CA LEU A 240 -16.38 10.93 -25.35
C LEU A 240 -15.32 11.93 -25.81
N GLN A 241 -14.06 11.50 -25.85
CA GLN A 241 -13.11 11.75 -26.93
C GLN A 241 -12.02 10.69 -26.88
#